data_AF-A0A1T4QRJ8-F1
#
_entry.id   AF-A0A1T4QRJ8-F1
#
_cell.length_a   1.000
_cell.length_b   1.000
_cell.length_c   1.000
_cell.angle_alpha   90.00
_cell.angle_beta   90.00
_cell.angle_gamma   90.00
#
_symmetry.space_group_name_H-M   'P 1'
#
loop_
_entity.id
_entity.type
_entity.pdbx_description
1 polymer ?
#
loop_
_entity_poly.entity_id
_entity_poly.type
_entity_poly.pdbx_seq_one_letter_code
_entity_poly.pdbx_strand_id
1 'polypeptide(L)'
;MDFKFGPFGNYLIFTAFILWYITLPAGLLLLWVCLRRKNKPWLRWMSGIGAAPLLFPFLVFGWVSVKEAINDSIANREYRQKEKEHTVILKQPETVAGIALSAGDTVFYNFDFDMGNRQQAQLTDIQGANLSKPARFLNLEVKRIAENAYYGWDILLARDQQVLGWPCTGYIVLTKDGRFVSGTLSTEHVIGSYIIPKGSMVVDNSEELLRITLPDSKTIAIDKKTKQPVVEGEE
;
A
#
# COMPACT_ATOMS: atom_id res chain seq x y z
N MET A 1 -5.51 -3.65 12.36
CA MET A 1 -4.92 -3.26 13.65
C MET A 1 -5.68 -3.98 14.74
N ASP A 2 -5.07 -4.96 15.40
CA ASP A 2 -5.68 -5.66 16.53
C ASP A 2 -5.44 -4.86 17.81
N PHE A 3 -6.47 -4.16 18.28
CA PHE A 3 -6.40 -3.46 19.55
C PHE A 3 -6.46 -4.47 20.70
N LYS A 4 -5.31 -4.74 21.32
CA LYS A 4 -5.25 -5.49 22.58
C LYS A 4 -5.63 -4.57 23.75
N PHE A 5 -6.93 -4.37 23.95
CA PHE A 5 -7.41 -3.74 25.16
C PHE A 5 -7.24 -4.70 26.35
N GLY A 6 -6.71 -4.20 27.47
CA GLY A 6 -6.73 -4.94 28.73
C GLY A 6 -8.16 -5.27 29.16
N PRO A 7 -8.36 -6.15 30.16
CA PRO A 7 -9.69 -6.59 30.61
C PRO A 7 -10.64 -5.43 30.96
N PHE A 8 -10.11 -4.30 31.43
CA PHE A 8 -10.87 -3.08 31.70
C PHE A 8 -11.33 -2.33 30.43
N GLY A 9 -10.54 -2.36 29.36
CA GLY A 9 -10.90 -1.74 28.08
C GLY A 9 -11.98 -2.53 27.34
N ASN A 10 -11.95 -3.87 27.42
CA ASN A 10 -13.03 -4.71 26.89
C ASN A 10 -14.36 -4.47 27.61
N TYR A 11 -14.33 -4.28 28.94
CA TYR A 11 -15.53 -3.93 29.71
C TYR A 11 -16.09 -2.56 29.31
N LEU A 12 -15.24 -1.54 29.15
CA LEU A 12 -15.64 -0.20 28.70
C LEU A 12 -16.21 -0.20 27.28
N ILE A 13 -15.61 -0.95 26.35
CA ILE A 13 -16.14 -1.09 24.99
C ILE A 13 -17.48 -1.82 25.02
N PHE A 14 -17.60 -2.92 25.76
CA PHE A 14 -18.84 -3.70 25.84
C PHE A 14 -19.99 -2.88 26.46
N THR A 15 -19.75 -2.16 27.56
CA THR A 15 -20.76 -1.29 28.18
C THR A 15 -21.05 -0.04 27.35
N ALA A 16 -20.06 0.59 26.71
CA ALA A 16 -20.30 1.71 25.82
C ALA A 16 -21.07 1.28 24.56
N PHE A 17 -20.76 0.13 23.94
CA PHE A 17 -21.39 -0.27 22.68
C PHE A 17 -22.76 -0.94 22.85
N ILE A 18 -23.02 -1.59 23.98
CA ILE A 18 -24.29 -2.30 24.23
C ILE A 18 -25.25 -1.47 25.08
N LEU A 19 -24.79 -0.55 25.94
CA LEU A 19 -25.70 0.23 26.79
C LEU A 19 -25.83 1.69 26.36
N TRP A 20 -25.16 2.16 25.31
CA TRP A 20 -25.23 3.57 24.92
C TRP A 20 -26.62 4.09 24.62
N TYR A 21 -27.50 3.28 24.03
CA TYR A 21 -28.87 3.69 23.74
C TYR A 21 -29.70 3.92 25.03
N ILE A 22 -29.23 3.48 26.20
CA ILE A 22 -29.82 3.78 27.51
C ILE A 22 -29.01 4.86 28.23
N THR A 23 -27.70 4.69 28.34
CA THR A 23 -26.84 5.53 29.19
C THR A 23 -26.66 6.93 28.62
N LEU A 24 -26.60 7.09 27.29
CA LEU A 24 -26.44 8.39 26.65
C LEU A 24 -27.72 9.23 26.73
N PRO A 25 -28.93 8.73 26.38
CA PRO A 25 -30.16 9.48 26.62
C PRO A 25 -30.42 9.79 28.10
N ALA A 26 -30.19 8.84 29.01
CA ALA A 26 -30.35 9.06 30.45
C ALA A 26 -29.37 10.11 30.99
N GLY A 27 -28.10 10.04 30.58
CA GLY A 27 -27.08 11.03 30.92
C GLY A 27 -27.42 12.42 30.40
N LEU A 28 -27.88 12.54 29.16
CA LEU A 28 -28.32 13.82 28.57
C LEU A 28 -29.55 14.41 29.26
N LEU A 29 -30.53 13.56 29.63
CA LEU A 29 -31.69 13.99 30.41
C LEU A 29 -31.31 14.51 31.80
N LEU A 30 -30.40 13.81 32.50
CA LEU A 30 -29.89 14.27 33.80
C LEU A 30 -29.07 15.55 33.67
N LEU A 31 -28.24 15.68 32.64
CA LEU A 31 -27.52 16.92 32.32
C LEU A 31 -28.49 18.08 32.08
N TRP A 32 -29.56 17.85 31.32
CA TRP A 32 -30.61 18.85 31.07
C TRP A 32 -31.31 19.29 32.36
N VAL A 33 -31.64 18.34 33.24
CA VAL A 33 -32.23 18.61 34.57
C VAL A 33 -31.26 19.41 35.45
N CYS A 34 -29.96 19.12 35.40
CA CYS A 34 -28.91 19.84 36.13
C CYS A 34 -28.77 21.31 35.65
N LEU A 35 -28.82 21.53 34.34
CA LEU A 35 -28.64 22.84 33.70
C LEU A 35 -29.88 23.75 33.81
N ARG A 36 -31.08 23.20 34.06
CA ARG A 36 -32.32 24.00 34.12
C ARG A 36 -32.39 24.84 35.40
N ARG A 37 -32.20 26.16 35.25
CA ARG A 37 -32.21 27.15 36.35
C ARG A 37 -33.46 27.14 37.25
N LYS A 38 -34.61 26.67 36.76
CA LYS A 38 -35.87 26.60 37.52
C LYS A 38 -35.93 25.43 38.53
N ASN A 39 -34.96 24.52 38.52
CA ASN A 39 -34.94 23.36 39.41
C ASN A 39 -34.32 23.67 40.77
N LYS A 40 -34.80 23.00 41.83
CA LYS A 40 -34.27 23.14 43.19
C LYS A 40 -32.76 22.81 43.24
N PRO A 41 -31.95 23.51 44.04
CA PRO A 41 -30.48 23.33 44.07
C PRO A 41 -30.03 21.88 44.33
N TRP A 42 -30.68 21.19 45.28
CA TRP A 42 -30.41 19.78 45.59
C TRP A 42 -30.63 18.84 44.38
N LEU A 43 -31.71 19.06 43.62
CA LEU A 43 -32.05 18.24 42.46
C LEU A 43 -31.03 18.42 41.33
N ARG A 44 -30.49 19.64 41.20
CA ARG A 44 -29.40 19.96 40.25
C ARG A 44 -28.10 19.28 40.63
N TRP A 45 -27.75 19.26 41.92
CA TRP A 45 -26.58 18.55 42.41
C TRP A 45 -26.66 17.03 42.20
N MET A 46 -27.78 16.41 42.57
CA MET A 46 -27.93 14.95 42.40
C MET A 46 -27.97 14.53 40.92
N SER A 47 -28.62 15.32 40.06
CA SER A 47 -28.63 15.05 38.62
C SER A 47 -27.26 15.27 37.97
N GLY A 48 -26.47 16.23 38.43
CA GLY A 48 -25.08 16.40 37.99
C GLY A 48 -24.19 15.22 38.36
N ILE A 49 -24.29 14.73 39.61
CA ILE A 49 -23.55 13.55 40.07
C ILE A 49 -23.96 12.29 39.29
N GLY A 50 -25.25 12.11 39.01
CA GLY A 50 -25.74 10.98 38.21
C GLY A 50 -25.38 11.05 36.72
N ALA A 51 -25.31 12.25 36.14
CA ALA A 51 -24.94 12.44 34.74
C ALA A 51 -23.46 12.17 34.48
N ALA A 52 -22.58 12.50 35.43
CA ALA A 52 -21.13 12.36 35.28
C ALA A 52 -20.67 10.93 34.90
N PRO A 53 -21.00 9.85 35.65
CA PRO A 53 -20.57 8.50 35.30
C PRO A 53 -21.22 7.96 34.02
N LEU A 54 -22.40 8.46 33.65
CA LEU A 54 -23.10 8.06 32.43
C LEU A 54 -22.49 8.66 31.17
N LEU A 55 -22.05 9.93 31.22
CA LEU A 55 -21.47 10.64 30.07
C LEU A 55 -19.94 10.50 30.00
N PHE A 56 -19.27 10.20 31.12
CA PHE A 56 -17.80 10.12 31.17
C PHE A 56 -17.20 9.15 30.14
N PRO A 57 -17.71 7.90 29.94
CA PRO A 57 -17.16 7.00 28.94
C PRO A 57 -17.25 7.56 27.50
N PHE A 58 -18.32 8.29 27.17
CA PHE A 58 -18.48 8.92 25.85
C PHE A 58 -17.56 10.10 25.64
N LEU A 59 -17.33 10.91 26.68
CA LEU A 59 -16.38 12.02 26.62
C LEU A 59 -14.94 11.50 26.46
N VAL A 60 -14.57 10.46 27.22
CA VAL A 60 -13.25 9.82 27.10
C VAL A 60 -13.10 9.18 25.72
N PHE A 61 -14.09 8.42 25.25
CA PHE A 61 -14.06 7.80 23.93
C PHE A 61 -13.97 8.84 22.81
N GLY A 62 -14.84 9.85 22.83
CA GLY A 62 -14.82 10.95 21.86
C GLY A 62 -13.49 11.71 21.86
N TRP A 63 -12.92 11.97 23.05
CA TRP A 63 -11.59 12.58 23.15
C TRP A 63 -10.49 11.71 22.53
N VAL A 64 -10.46 10.40 22.82
CA VAL A 64 -9.48 9.47 22.25
C VAL A 64 -9.62 9.38 20.73
N SER A 65 -10.84 9.20 20.21
CA SER A 65 -11.10 9.13 18.76
C SER A 65 -10.70 10.42 18.04
N VAL A 66 -10.97 11.59 18.62
CA VAL A 66 -10.56 12.88 18.05
C VAL A 66 -9.04 13.02 18.07
N LYS A 67 -8.37 12.64 19.17
CA LYS A 67 -6.90 12.70 19.27
C LYS A 67 -6.22 11.77 18.25
N GLU A 68 -6.73 10.55 18.08
CA GLU A 68 -6.24 9.61 17.07
C GLU A 68 -6.46 10.16 15.65
N ALA A 69 -7.66 10.63 15.33
CA ALA A 69 -7.94 11.22 14.02
C ALA A 69 -7.06 12.45 13.71
N ILE A 70 -6.78 13.29 14.71
CA ILE A 70 -5.86 14.41 14.58
C ILE A 70 -4.44 13.91 14.32
N ASN A 71 -3.95 12.95 15.12
CA ASN A 71 -2.61 12.38 14.96
C ASN A 71 -2.44 11.73 13.59
N ASP A 72 -3.42 10.95 13.14
CA ASP A 72 -3.42 10.34 11.81
C ASP A 72 -3.43 11.41 10.72
N SER A 73 -4.19 12.49 10.90
CA SER A 73 -4.20 13.59 9.94
C SER A 73 -2.86 14.32 9.88
N ILE A 74 -2.17 14.49 11.02
CA ILE A 74 -0.85 15.10 11.10
C ILE A 74 0.19 14.18 10.45
N ALA A 75 0.21 12.90 10.82
CA ALA A 75 1.10 11.90 10.23
C ALA A 75 0.92 11.82 8.70
N ASN A 76 -0.32 11.87 8.21
CA ASN A 76 -0.60 11.90 6.78
C ASN A 76 -0.12 13.20 6.10
N ARG A 77 -0.20 14.34 6.78
CA ARG A 77 0.33 15.61 6.26
C ARG A 77 1.84 15.59 6.21
N GLU A 78 2.50 15.13 7.27
CA GLU A 78 3.95 14.96 7.33
C GLU A 78 4.43 13.98 6.26
N TYR A 79 3.75 12.85 6.09
CA TYR A 79 4.03 11.90 5.03
C TYR A 79 3.95 12.54 3.64
N ARG A 80 2.86 13.26 3.33
CA ARG A 80 2.71 13.96 2.04
C ARG A 80 3.75 15.05 1.84
N GLN A 81 4.17 15.69 2.92
CA GLN A 81 5.21 16.71 2.85
C GLN A 81 6.57 16.06 2.54
N LYS A 82 6.94 15.00 3.25
CA LYS A 82 8.14 14.20 2.96
C LYS A 82 8.14 13.67 1.55
N GLU A 83 7.00 13.15 1.08
CA GLU A 83 6.83 12.67 -0.29
C GLU A 83 7.11 13.78 -1.32
N LYS A 84 6.61 14.99 -1.10
CA LYS A 84 6.90 16.14 -1.96
C LYS A 84 8.38 16.55 -1.91
N GLU A 85 8.99 16.52 -0.73
CA GLU A 85 10.41 16.86 -0.55
C GLU A 85 11.33 15.83 -1.23
N HIS A 86 10.91 14.57 -1.31
CA HIS A 86 11.61 13.46 -1.97
C HIS A 86 11.14 13.20 -3.40
N THR A 87 10.29 14.06 -3.97
CA THR A 87 9.86 13.99 -5.36
C THR A 87 10.50 15.13 -6.15
N VAL A 88 11.22 14.78 -7.21
CA VAL A 88 11.89 15.77 -8.07
C VAL A 88 11.38 15.64 -9.49
N ILE A 89 10.89 16.76 -10.02
CA ILE A 89 10.65 16.91 -11.46
C ILE A 89 11.91 17.50 -12.09
N LEU A 90 12.50 16.78 -13.05
CA LEU A 90 13.73 17.19 -13.69
C LEU A 90 13.49 18.37 -14.62
N LYS A 91 14.29 19.44 -14.47
CA LYS A 91 14.21 20.62 -15.33
C LYS A 91 15.03 20.48 -16.62
N GLN A 92 16.02 19.61 -16.59
CA GLN A 92 16.92 19.32 -17.71
C GLN A 92 17.16 17.81 -17.78
N PRO A 93 17.57 17.28 -18.95
CA PRO A 93 17.98 15.88 -19.04
C PRO A 93 19.18 15.62 -18.10
N GLU A 94 19.10 14.56 -17.32
CA GLU A 94 20.12 14.19 -16.34
C GLU A 94 20.16 12.66 -16.21
N THR A 95 21.32 12.10 -15.83
CA THR A 95 21.42 10.69 -15.49
C THR A 95 21.34 10.54 -13.98
N VAL A 96 20.30 9.86 -13.49
CA VAL A 96 20.10 9.60 -12.06
C VAL A 96 20.22 8.11 -11.82
N ALA A 97 21.13 7.69 -10.93
CA ALA A 97 21.42 6.29 -10.65
C ALA A 97 21.67 5.40 -11.90
N GLY A 98 22.31 5.96 -12.93
CA GLY A 98 22.57 5.26 -14.19
C GLY A 98 21.37 5.19 -15.15
N ILE A 99 20.24 5.80 -14.81
CA ILE A 99 19.06 5.93 -15.68
C ILE A 99 19.14 7.28 -16.40
N ALA A 100 19.16 7.26 -17.74
CA ALA A 100 19.12 8.48 -18.53
C ALA A 100 17.68 9.03 -18.56
N LEU A 101 17.45 10.15 -17.87
CA LEU A 101 16.14 10.77 -17.72
C LEU A 101 16.07 12.08 -18.53
N SER A 102 14.86 12.38 -19.00
CA SER A 102 14.54 13.58 -19.77
C SER A 102 14.04 14.71 -18.87
N ALA A 103 14.10 15.94 -19.38
CA ALA A 103 13.38 17.05 -18.75
C ALA A 103 11.88 16.74 -18.69
N GLY A 104 11.26 17.00 -17.53
CA GLY A 104 9.86 16.69 -17.25
C GLY A 104 9.63 15.32 -16.59
N ASP A 105 10.64 14.45 -16.53
CA ASP A 105 10.53 13.19 -15.80
C ASP A 105 10.46 13.44 -14.29
N THR A 106 9.73 12.59 -13.59
CA THR A 106 9.56 12.68 -12.13
C THR A 106 10.25 11.50 -11.47
N VAL A 107 11.18 11.77 -10.55
CA VAL A 107 11.89 10.78 -9.74
C VAL A 107 11.39 10.84 -8.31
N PHE A 108 11.06 9.68 -7.75
CA PHE A 108 10.68 9.50 -6.36
C PHE A 108 11.86 8.85 -5.63
N TYR A 109 12.41 9.53 -4.64
CA TYR A 109 13.50 9.04 -3.79
C TYR A 109 12.94 8.43 -2.51
N ASN A 110 13.69 7.50 -1.92
CA ASN A 110 13.37 6.96 -0.61
C ASN A 110 13.43 8.05 0.48
N PHE A 111 12.56 7.96 1.49
CA PHE A 111 12.40 9.03 2.51
C PHE A 111 13.58 9.18 3.49
N ASP A 112 14.50 8.22 3.47
CA ASP A 112 15.76 8.23 4.21
C ASP A 112 16.94 8.75 3.38
N PHE A 113 16.73 9.01 2.08
CA PHE A 113 17.76 9.52 1.19
C PHE A 113 18.06 11.00 1.45
N ASP A 114 19.35 11.36 1.48
CA ASP A 114 19.78 12.75 1.60
C ASP A 114 19.64 13.50 0.26
N MET A 115 18.55 14.27 0.14
CA MET A 115 18.25 15.11 -1.01
C MET A 115 19.33 16.16 -1.34
N GLY A 116 20.25 16.45 -0.42
CA GLY A 116 21.43 17.29 -0.66
C GLY A 116 22.47 16.62 -1.57
N ASN A 117 22.49 15.29 -1.62
CA ASN A 117 23.48 14.47 -2.33
C ASN A 117 22.92 13.74 -3.56
N ARG A 118 21.85 14.27 -4.18
CA ARG A 118 21.15 13.65 -5.33
C ARG A 118 22.06 13.20 -6.48
N GLN A 119 23.15 13.91 -6.75
CA GLN A 119 24.08 13.55 -7.83
C GLN A 119 24.83 12.23 -7.57
N GLN A 120 24.84 11.77 -6.33
CA GLN A 120 25.45 10.52 -5.89
C GLN A 120 24.42 9.40 -5.67
N ALA A 121 23.15 9.66 -6.01
CA ALA A 121 22.08 8.68 -5.82
C ALA A 121 22.38 7.38 -6.56
N GLN A 122 22.26 6.28 -5.83
CA GLN A 122 22.34 4.92 -6.34
C GLN A 122 20.93 4.41 -6.65
N LEU A 123 20.87 3.25 -7.32
CA LEU A 123 19.59 2.68 -7.72
C LEU A 123 18.72 2.31 -6.50
N THR A 124 19.34 1.97 -5.37
CA THR A 124 18.67 1.70 -4.08
C THR A 124 18.05 2.92 -3.43
N ASP A 125 18.43 4.12 -3.84
CA ASP A 125 17.93 5.37 -3.28
C ASP A 125 16.66 5.85 -4.00
N ILE A 126 16.33 5.21 -5.13
CA ILE A 126 15.18 5.54 -5.97
C ILE A 126 14.03 4.60 -5.65
N GLN A 127 12.94 5.17 -5.15
CA GLN A 127 11.67 4.46 -4.99
C GLN A 127 10.93 4.31 -6.33
N GLY A 128 11.16 5.19 -7.30
CA GLY A 128 10.59 5.04 -8.64
C GLY A 128 10.83 6.23 -9.55
N ALA A 129 10.39 6.09 -10.80
CA ALA A 129 10.40 7.16 -11.78
C ALA A 129 9.18 7.07 -12.70
N ASN A 130 8.52 8.20 -12.93
CA ASN A 130 7.53 8.38 -13.98
C ASN A 130 8.19 9.13 -15.15
N LEU A 131 8.19 8.51 -16.32
CA LEU A 131 8.90 9.01 -17.48
C LEU A 131 7.93 9.67 -18.46
N SER A 132 8.23 10.89 -18.86
CA SER A 132 7.48 11.65 -19.87
C SER A 132 7.64 11.06 -21.26
N LYS A 133 8.77 10.39 -21.50
CA LYS A 133 9.10 9.66 -22.73
C LYS A 133 9.69 8.30 -22.40
N PRO A 134 9.60 7.31 -23.29
CA PRO A 134 10.28 6.03 -23.09
C PRO A 134 11.78 6.23 -22.82
N ALA A 135 12.30 5.59 -21.78
CA ALA A 135 13.72 5.59 -21.43
C ALA A 135 14.27 4.16 -21.30
N ARG A 136 15.59 4.02 -21.24
CA ARG A 136 16.22 2.71 -21.04
C ARG A 136 16.47 2.45 -19.55
N PHE A 137 16.05 1.28 -19.09
CA PHE A 137 16.32 0.76 -17.75
C PHE A 137 16.60 -0.74 -17.83
N LEU A 138 17.77 -1.20 -17.33
CA LEU A 138 18.19 -2.60 -17.43
C LEU A 138 18.07 -3.18 -18.85
N ASN A 139 18.47 -2.40 -19.86
CA ASN A 139 18.34 -2.71 -21.30
C ASN A 139 16.90 -2.84 -21.84
N LEU A 140 15.89 -2.47 -21.05
CA LEU A 140 14.48 -2.45 -21.45
C LEU A 140 14.03 -1.02 -21.76
N GLU A 141 13.11 -0.86 -22.71
CA GLU A 141 12.46 0.42 -22.97
C GLU A 141 11.19 0.58 -22.10
N VAL A 142 11.18 1.55 -21.20
CA VAL A 142 10.19 1.65 -20.11
C VAL A 142 9.56 3.04 -20.03
N LYS A 143 8.34 3.12 -19.49
CA LYS A 143 7.60 4.36 -19.21
C LYS A 143 7.49 4.67 -17.72
N ARG A 144 7.59 3.66 -16.87
CA ARG A 144 7.52 3.81 -15.42
C ARG A 144 8.34 2.73 -14.76
N ILE A 145 8.97 3.10 -13.65
CA ILE A 145 9.71 2.21 -12.76
C ILE A 145 9.21 2.52 -11.35
N ALA A 146 8.98 1.50 -10.54
CA ALA A 146 8.66 1.64 -9.13
C ALA A 146 9.33 0.51 -8.36
N GLU A 147 9.85 0.80 -7.18
CA GLU A 147 10.37 -0.19 -6.27
C GLU A 147 9.18 -0.97 -5.67
N ASN A 148 9.26 -2.29 -5.78
CA ASN A 148 8.33 -3.23 -5.17
C ASN A 148 9.00 -3.81 -3.92
N ALA A 149 8.36 -3.59 -2.76
CA ALA A 149 8.88 -4.01 -1.46
C ALA A 149 9.21 -5.51 -1.36
N TYR A 150 8.57 -6.36 -2.17
CA TYR A 150 8.73 -7.82 -2.09
C TYR A 150 9.78 -8.40 -3.05
N TYR A 151 9.88 -7.86 -4.26
CA TYR A 151 10.65 -8.51 -5.32
C TYR A 151 11.80 -7.65 -5.86
N GLY A 152 11.59 -6.34 -6.03
CA GLY A 152 12.58 -5.45 -6.64
C GLY A 152 11.93 -4.30 -7.38
N TRP A 153 11.63 -4.48 -8.66
CA TRP A 153 11.20 -3.42 -9.58
C TRP A 153 9.91 -3.79 -10.30
N ASP A 154 8.85 -3.02 -10.07
CA ASP A 154 7.67 -2.96 -10.93
C ASP A 154 7.92 -2.00 -12.09
N ILE A 155 7.89 -2.51 -13.31
CA ILE A 155 8.26 -1.76 -14.51
C ILE A 155 7.10 -1.77 -15.50
N LEU A 156 6.72 -0.59 -15.99
CA LEU A 156 5.81 -0.47 -17.12
C LEU A 156 6.61 -0.35 -18.42
N LEU A 157 6.47 -1.33 -19.30
CA LEU A 157 7.13 -1.33 -20.60
C LEU A 157 6.55 -0.25 -21.52
N ALA A 158 7.41 0.36 -22.33
CA ALA A 158 6.99 1.37 -23.30
C ALA A 158 6.27 0.76 -24.51
N ARG A 159 6.66 -0.47 -24.86
CA ARG A 159 6.15 -1.30 -25.96
C ARG A 159 6.36 -2.77 -25.64
N ASP A 160 5.75 -3.63 -26.44
CA ASP A 160 5.98 -5.08 -26.39
C ASP A 160 7.44 -5.37 -26.75
N GLN A 161 8.13 -6.14 -25.90
CA GLN A 161 9.55 -6.46 -26.10
C GLN A 161 9.93 -7.75 -25.36
N GLN A 162 11.12 -8.27 -25.69
CA GLN A 162 11.69 -9.43 -25.00
C GLN A 162 12.28 -9.00 -23.65
N VAL A 163 11.90 -9.71 -22.59
CA VAL A 163 12.38 -9.52 -21.22
C VAL A 163 12.95 -10.85 -20.75
N LEU A 164 14.28 -10.98 -20.78
CA LEU A 164 14.98 -12.22 -20.39
C LEU A 164 14.43 -13.49 -21.07
N GLY A 165 14.05 -13.39 -22.35
CA GLY A 165 13.52 -14.50 -23.15
C GLY A 165 11.99 -14.60 -23.18
N TRP A 166 11.28 -13.80 -22.38
CA TRP A 166 9.83 -13.74 -22.38
C TRP A 166 9.33 -12.57 -23.24
N PRO A 167 8.43 -12.81 -24.23
CA PRO A 167 7.78 -11.73 -24.96
C PRO A 167 6.74 -11.07 -24.05
N CYS A 168 7.06 -9.93 -23.44
CA CYS A 168 6.21 -9.27 -22.45
C CYS A 168 5.54 -8.00 -22.99
N THR A 169 4.40 -7.66 -22.40
CA THR A 169 3.68 -6.39 -22.57
C THR A 169 3.24 -5.83 -21.21
N GLY A 170 3.02 -4.52 -21.14
CA GLY A 170 2.47 -3.86 -19.96
C GLY A 170 3.44 -3.88 -18.77
N TYR A 171 2.93 -4.30 -17.61
CA TYR A 171 3.71 -4.36 -16.38
C TYR A 171 4.49 -5.66 -16.26
N ILE A 172 5.74 -5.55 -15.83
CA ILE A 172 6.59 -6.67 -15.45
C ILE A 172 7.17 -6.43 -14.07
N VAL A 173 7.62 -7.50 -13.43
CA VAL A 173 8.36 -7.45 -12.18
C VAL A 173 9.72 -8.08 -12.39
N LEU A 174 10.76 -7.33 -12.04
CA LEU A 174 12.14 -7.82 -11.99
C LEU A 174 12.63 -7.81 -10.55
N THR A 175 13.56 -8.70 -10.22
CA THR A 175 14.29 -8.62 -8.95
C THR A 175 15.26 -7.44 -8.93
N LYS A 176 15.80 -7.08 -7.76
CA LYS A 176 16.84 -6.03 -7.66
C LYS A 176 18.10 -6.34 -8.47
N ASP A 177 18.45 -7.61 -8.63
CA ASP A 177 19.55 -8.09 -9.49
C ASP A 177 19.15 -8.27 -10.97
N GLY A 178 17.92 -7.89 -11.33
CA GLY A 178 17.46 -7.85 -12.71
C GLY A 178 16.94 -9.19 -13.27
N ARG A 179 16.68 -10.20 -12.43
CA ARG A 179 16.04 -11.46 -12.84
C ARG A 179 14.55 -11.25 -13.06
N PHE A 180 13.97 -12.02 -13.98
CA PHE A 180 12.54 -11.97 -14.26
C PHE A 180 11.75 -12.62 -13.12
N VAL A 181 10.71 -11.94 -12.63
CA VAL A 181 9.79 -12.46 -11.60
C VAL A 181 8.41 -12.66 -12.18
N SER A 182 7.87 -11.69 -12.91
CA SER A 182 6.58 -11.87 -13.57
C SER A 182 6.35 -10.91 -14.72
N GLY A 183 5.39 -11.26 -15.58
CA GLY A 183 4.97 -10.43 -16.70
C GLY A 183 3.86 -11.06 -17.53
N THR A 184 3.13 -10.23 -18.27
CA THR A 184 2.09 -10.69 -19.19
C THR A 184 2.65 -10.89 -20.59
N LEU A 185 2.31 -12.02 -21.23
CA LEU A 185 2.80 -12.34 -22.56
C LEU A 185 2.14 -11.47 -23.65
N SER A 186 2.97 -10.83 -24.49
CA SER A 186 2.54 -10.00 -25.62
C SER A 186 2.15 -10.83 -26.85
N THR A 187 2.70 -12.03 -26.97
CA THR A 187 2.46 -13.00 -28.04
C THR A 187 2.32 -14.39 -27.46
N GLU A 188 1.90 -15.35 -28.28
CA GLU A 188 2.02 -16.76 -27.93
C GLU A 188 3.48 -17.12 -27.67
N HIS A 189 3.72 -18.04 -26.74
CA HIS A 189 5.05 -18.49 -26.36
C HIS A 189 5.08 -19.99 -26.13
N VAL A 190 6.13 -20.66 -26.59
CA VAL A 190 6.22 -22.12 -26.52
C VAL A 190 7.22 -22.53 -25.45
N ILE A 191 6.78 -23.36 -24.50
CA ILE A 191 7.64 -23.99 -23.50
C ILE A 191 7.56 -25.50 -23.67
N GLY A 192 8.66 -26.12 -24.13
CA GLY A 192 8.67 -27.55 -24.44
C GLY A 192 7.64 -27.87 -25.52
N SER A 193 6.64 -28.69 -25.20
CA SER A 193 5.51 -29.02 -26.08
C SER A 193 4.26 -28.17 -25.86
N TYR A 194 4.29 -27.19 -24.94
CA TYR A 194 3.13 -26.39 -24.57
C TYR A 194 3.14 -25.04 -25.26
N ILE A 195 2.00 -24.69 -25.86
CA ILE A 195 1.75 -23.36 -26.41
C ILE A 195 1.01 -22.56 -25.34
N ILE A 196 1.65 -21.52 -24.83
CA ILE A 196 1.05 -20.59 -23.89
C ILE A 196 0.41 -19.47 -24.71
N PRO A 197 -0.90 -19.24 -24.56
CA PRO A 197 -1.58 -18.21 -25.31
C PRO A 197 -1.12 -16.81 -24.90
N LYS A 198 -1.20 -15.88 -25.85
CA LYS A 198 -1.04 -14.44 -25.59
C LYS A 198 -1.94 -14.00 -24.43
N GLY A 199 -1.45 -13.07 -23.60
CA GLY A 199 -2.18 -12.52 -22.45
C GLY A 199 -2.05 -13.37 -21.19
N SER A 200 -1.42 -14.53 -21.24
CA SER A 200 -1.09 -15.29 -20.04
C SER A 200 -0.09 -14.52 -19.16
N MET A 201 -0.26 -14.59 -17.86
CA MET A 201 0.67 -14.04 -16.88
C MET A 201 1.64 -15.15 -16.46
N VAL A 202 2.94 -14.91 -16.65
CA VAL A 202 4.01 -15.80 -16.22
C VAL A 202 4.56 -15.28 -14.90
N VAL A 203 4.77 -16.18 -13.93
CA VAL A 203 5.40 -15.91 -12.64
C VAL A 203 6.54 -16.91 -12.45
N ASP A 204 7.75 -16.38 -12.46
CA ASP A 204 9.02 -17.04 -12.25
C ASP A 204 9.60 -16.60 -10.89
N ASN A 205 8.98 -17.07 -9.80
CA ASN A 205 9.37 -16.69 -8.44
C ASN A 205 9.96 -17.84 -7.61
N SER A 206 10.11 -19.04 -8.19
CA SER A 206 10.68 -20.22 -7.53
C SER A 206 11.74 -20.87 -8.42
N GLU A 207 12.74 -21.53 -7.84
CA GLU A 207 13.77 -22.21 -8.63
C GLU A 207 13.24 -23.45 -9.36
N GLU A 208 12.12 -24.02 -8.90
CA GLU A 208 11.63 -25.31 -9.35
C GLU A 208 10.45 -25.21 -10.32
N LEU A 209 9.53 -24.29 -10.06
CA LEU A 209 8.27 -24.15 -10.77
C LEU A 209 8.14 -22.79 -11.45
N LEU A 210 7.62 -22.82 -12.67
CA LEU A 210 7.10 -21.68 -13.39
C LEU A 210 5.57 -21.71 -13.29
N ARG A 211 4.97 -20.69 -12.69
CA ARG A 211 3.51 -20.57 -12.61
C ARG A 211 3.00 -19.71 -13.75
N ILE A 212 1.97 -20.17 -14.43
CA ILE A 212 1.36 -19.47 -15.56
C ILE A 212 -0.13 -19.39 -15.32
N THR A 213 -0.66 -18.18 -15.25
CA THR A 213 -2.11 -17.93 -15.25
C THR A 213 -2.54 -17.63 -16.67
N LEU A 214 -3.38 -18.50 -17.22
CA LEU A 214 -3.96 -18.38 -18.56
C LEU A 214 -5.01 -17.24 -18.61
N PRO A 215 -5.39 -16.76 -19.81
CA PRO A 215 -6.37 -15.68 -19.96
C PRO A 215 -7.75 -16.00 -19.39
N ASP A 216 -8.11 -17.28 -19.26
CA ASP A 216 -9.33 -17.77 -18.64
C ASP A 216 -9.22 -17.89 -17.10
N SER A 217 -8.15 -17.35 -16.51
CA SER A 217 -7.81 -17.42 -15.08
C SER A 217 -7.44 -18.81 -14.56
N LYS A 218 -7.32 -19.82 -15.43
CA LYS A 218 -6.78 -21.13 -15.03
C LYS A 218 -5.28 -21.01 -14.79
N THR A 219 -4.79 -21.56 -13.69
CA THR A 219 -3.35 -21.58 -13.38
C THR A 219 -2.78 -22.96 -13.69
N ILE A 220 -1.60 -22.97 -14.32
CA ILE A 220 -0.79 -24.16 -14.54
C ILE A 220 0.60 -23.94 -13.93
N ALA A 221 1.18 -24.97 -13.35
CA ALA A 221 2.57 -24.98 -12.91
C ALA A 221 3.38 -25.86 -13.86
N ILE A 222 4.54 -25.38 -14.32
CA ILE A 222 5.48 -26.13 -15.14
C ILE A 222 6.77 -26.30 -14.36
N ASP A 223 7.20 -27.55 -14.18
CA ASP A 223 8.51 -27.86 -13.61
C ASP A 223 9.60 -27.42 -14.59
N LYS A 224 10.53 -26.60 -14.12
CA LYS A 224 11.58 -26.00 -14.97
C LYS A 224 12.62 -27.00 -15.45
N LYS A 225 12.88 -28.07 -14.69
CA LYS A 225 13.85 -29.11 -15.03
C LYS A 225 13.28 -30.04 -16.09
N THR A 226 12.06 -30.52 -15.89
CA THR A 226 11.42 -31.48 -16.79
C THR A 226 10.67 -30.82 -17.94
N LYS A 227 10.34 -29.52 -17.82
CA LYS A 227 9.48 -28.76 -18.72
C LYS A 227 8.08 -29.39 -18.88
N GLN A 228 7.63 -30.13 -17.86
CA GLN A 228 6.32 -30.78 -17.81
C GLN A 228 5.42 -30.10 -16.79
N PRO A 229 4.08 -30.11 -16.99
CA PRO A 229 3.17 -29.55 -16.03
C PRO A 229 3.14 -30.40 -14.76
N VAL A 230 3.15 -29.74 -13.62
CA VAL A 230 2.88 -30.37 -12.34
C VAL A 230 1.38 -30.30 -12.12
N VAL A 231 0.74 -31.46 -11.97
CA VAL A 231 -0.64 -31.52 -11.47
C VAL A 231 -0.53 -31.18 -9.98
N GLU A 232 -0.82 -29.94 -9.60
CA GLU A 232 -1.06 -29.61 -8.20
C GLU A 232 -2.29 -30.45 -7.79
N GLY A 233 -2.04 -31.52 -7.03
CA GLY A 233 -3.10 -32.33 -6.45
C GLY A 233 -3.93 -31.45 -5.52
N GLU A 234 -5.26 -31.58 -5.63
CA GLU A 234 -6.22 -30.92 -4.76
C GLU A 234 -5.85 -31.16 -3.28
N GLU A 235 -5.50 -30.09 -2.55
CA GLU A 235 -5.58 -30.04 -1.09
C GLU A 235 -6.96 -29.51 -0.66
#